data_AF-A0A918XXL5-F1
#
_entry.id   AF-A0A918XXL5-F1
#
_cell.length_a   1.000
_cell.length_b   1.000
_cell.length_c   1.000
_cell.angle_alpha   90.00
_cell.angle_beta   90.00
_cell.angle_gamma   90.00
#
_symmetry.space_group_name_H-M   'P 1'
#
loop_
_entity.id
_entity.type
_entity.pdbx_description
1 polymer ?
#
loop_
_entity_poly.entity_id
_entity_poly.type
_entity_poly.pdbx_seq_one_letter_code
_entity_poly.pdbx_strand_id
1 'polypeptide(L)'
;MREDGIRLRIPRRMLVVSSVIFDRQRPAYGKPRITRRRVGAGLACLVLAGPAGTAGARPGPAAPDGLARGETGRVSAIRDGGTIDLEDGTTVRLAGIQTPEPARGDRPAWPLATEAATAVGHALLGNDVTLWHPEDREDRWGRSLAHVVRDDGLWMQGTLLMTGLARVYTQPRTATGARLMLDLERTARAARSGIWRERFYRVRNPAETWGDLDSVQVVEGRVVDAAVVRGTAYLNFGPDWRRDFTFRARPDVRQVFARAGIDLADLTGRRVRGRGWVFPLNGPMIDLTHPEGLEVLEE
;
A
#
# COMPACT_ATOMS: atom_id res chain seq x y z
N MET A 1 -55.04 -34.52 -44.93
CA MET A 1 -55.28 -35.42 -43.79
C MET A 1 -54.00 -35.48 -42.96
N ARG A 2 -54.11 -35.09 -41.67
CA ARG A 2 -53.11 -35.13 -40.58
C ARG A 2 -51.99 -34.08 -40.69
N GLU A 3 -52.07 -32.91 -40.04
CA GLU A 3 -52.07 -32.58 -38.58
C GLU A 3 -50.84 -33.08 -37.83
N ASP A 4 -50.03 -32.11 -37.34
CA ASP A 4 -49.38 -32.02 -36.01
C ASP A 4 -48.19 -31.02 -36.13
N GLY A 5 -48.11 -29.84 -35.49
CA GLY A 5 -48.83 -29.33 -34.34
C GLY A 5 -47.99 -29.40 -33.06
N ILE A 6 -46.82 -28.75 -32.97
CA ILE A 6 -46.11 -28.57 -31.68
C ILE A 6 -45.75 -27.10 -31.46
N ARG A 7 -46.67 -26.40 -30.78
CA ARG A 7 -46.34 -25.31 -29.85
C ARG A 7 -45.97 -25.95 -28.51
N LEU A 8 -45.12 -25.25 -27.72
CA LEU A 8 -45.00 -25.19 -26.25
C LEU A 8 -43.51 -25.07 -25.90
N ARG A 9 -43.03 -24.34 -24.89
CA ARG A 9 -43.54 -23.29 -23.99
C ARG A 9 -42.29 -22.89 -23.21
N ILE A 10 -42.00 -21.59 -23.10
CA ILE A 10 -40.96 -21.06 -22.22
C ILE A 10 -41.36 -21.34 -20.76
N PRO A 11 -40.47 -21.86 -19.89
CA PRO A 11 -40.62 -21.69 -18.46
C PRO A 11 -39.63 -20.65 -17.93
N ARG A 12 -40.19 -19.55 -17.40
CA ARG A 12 -39.53 -18.73 -16.36
C ARG A 12 -39.50 -19.56 -15.08
N ARG A 13 -38.31 -19.83 -14.53
CA ARG A 13 -38.13 -20.12 -13.09
C ARG A 13 -36.71 -19.73 -12.64
N MET A 14 -36.66 -18.55 -12.02
CA MET A 14 -36.04 -18.26 -10.73
C MET A 14 -35.33 -19.46 -10.07
N LEU A 15 -34.01 -19.38 -9.91
CA LEU A 15 -33.25 -20.20 -8.97
C LEU A 15 -32.21 -19.31 -8.30
N VAL A 16 -32.54 -18.92 -7.08
CA VAL A 16 -31.60 -18.48 -6.05
C VAL A 16 -30.78 -19.70 -5.67
N VAL A 17 -29.44 -19.61 -5.75
CA VAL A 17 -28.57 -20.51 -5.00
C VAL A 17 -27.56 -19.66 -4.25
N SER A 18 -27.71 -19.74 -2.94
CA SER A 18 -26.87 -19.16 -1.91
C SER A 18 -25.54 -19.92 -1.80
N SER A 19 -24.49 -19.17 -1.46
CA SER A 19 -23.32 -19.57 -0.65
C SER A 19 -22.79 -21.00 -0.75
N VAL A 20 -21.58 -21.17 -1.29
CA VAL A 20 -20.64 -22.20 -0.79
C VAL A 20 -19.21 -21.64 -0.77
N ILE A 21 -18.78 -21.44 0.47
CA ILE A 21 -17.42 -21.43 1.01
C ILE A 21 -16.52 -22.45 0.28
N PHE A 22 -15.34 -22.02 -0.19
CA PHE A 22 -14.25 -22.95 -0.47
C PHE A 22 -13.00 -22.55 0.33
N ASP A 23 -12.98 -23.10 1.54
CA ASP A 23 -11.77 -23.42 2.29
C ASP A 23 -10.94 -24.41 1.46
N ARG A 24 -9.65 -24.08 1.25
CA ARG A 24 -8.67 -25.05 0.76
C ARG A 24 -7.35 -24.84 1.49
N GLN A 25 -7.17 -25.69 2.48
CA GLN A 25 -5.91 -26.04 3.12
C GLN A 25 -4.75 -26.10 2.11
N ARG A 26 -3.61 -25.49 2.48
CA ARG A 26 -2.36 -25.56 1.72
C ARG A 26 -1.32 -26.41 2.49
N PRO A 27 -0.49 -27.19 1.79
CA PRO A 27 0.41 -28.18 2.39
C PRO A 27 1.68 -27.54 3.00
N ALA A 28 2.19 -28.19 4.05
CA ALA A 28 3.42 -27.85 4.74
C ALA A 28 4.65 -28.10 3.85
N TYR A 29 5.58 -27.13 3.80
CA TYR A 29 6.87 -27.28 3.13
C TYR A 29 8.04 -26.95 4.07
N GLY A 30 9.06 -27.81 4.01
CA GLY A 30 10.14 -27.93 4.99
C GLY A 30 11.18 -26.81 4.99
N LYS A 31 11.80 -26.63 6.16
CA LYS A 31 12.80 -25.60 6.49
C LYS A 31 14.17 -25.91 5.86
N PRO A 32 14.86 -24.94 5.23
CA PRO A 32 16.30 -25.04 5.03
C PRO A 32 17.07 -24.59 6.29
N ARG A 33 18.06 -25.39 6.68
CA ARG A 33 19.00 -25.13 7.80
C ARG A 33 20.03 -24.07 7.36
N ILE A 34 20.08 -22.93 8.05
CA ILE A 34 21.13 -21.92 7.86
C ILE A 34 22.11 -22.02 9.03
N THR A 35 23.37 -22.33 8.71
CA THR A 35 24.52 -22.40 9.62
C THR A 35 25.02 -21.00 9.96
N ARG A 36 25.15 -20.71 11.26
CA ARG A 36 25.74 -19.45 11.77
C ARG A 36 27.26 -19.50 11.61
N ARG A 37 27.84 -18.58 10.85
CA ARG A 37 29.26 -18.22 10.97
C ARG A 37 29.40 -17.00 11.89
N ARG A 38 30.24 -17.13 12.92
CA ARG A 38 30.72 -16.04 13.77
C ARG A 38 31.85 -15.31 13.04
N VAL A 39 31.84 -13.98 13.04
CA VAL A 39 33.04 -13.17 12.82
C VAL A 39 33.08 -12.09 13.90
N GLY A 40 34.22 -12.00 14.57
CA GLY A 40 34.45 -11.15 15.72
C GLY A 40 35.06 -9.79 15.38
N ALA A 41 34.89 -8.91 16.37
CA ALA A 41 35.80 -7.87 16.88
C ALA A 41 36.40 -6.82 15.93
N GLY A 42 36.00 -5.57 16.21
CA GLY A 42 36.95 -4.53 16.61
C GLY A 42 37.23 -3.44 15.58
N LEU A 43 36.74 -2.23 15.84
CA LEU A 43 37.58 -1.02 15.86
C LEU A 43 36.84 0.12 16.56
N ALA A 44 37.49 0.73 17.55
CA ALA A 44 37.02 1.89 18.28
C ALA A 44 37.29 3.17 17.48
N CYS A 45 36.26 3.98 17.23
CA CYS A 45 36.39 5.32 16.67
C CYS A 45 36.22 6.37 17.78
N LEU A 46 37.26 7.19 17.92
CA LEU A 46 37.37 8.34 18.81
C LEU A 46 36.37 9.43 18.37
N VAL A 47 35.44 9.82 19.24
CA VAL A 47 34.43 10.86 18.97
C VAL A 47 34.94 12.20 19.49
N LEU A 48 35.18 13.15 18.58
CA LEU A 48 35.40 14.56 18.92
C LEU A 48 34.04 15.22 19.22
N ALA A 49 33.84 15.63 20.47
CA ALA A 49 32.65 16.34 20.92
C ALA A 49 32.71 17.81 20.45
N GLY A 50 31.94 18.14 19.41
CA GLY A 50 31.60 19.53 19.07
C GLY A 50 30.43 20.03 19.93
N PRO A 51 30.28 21.36 20.11
CA PRO A 51 29.24 21.93 20.96
C PRO A 51 27.85 21.57 20.41
N ALA A 52 27.01 21.02 21.28
CA ALA A 52 25.63 20.68 21.00
C ALA A 52 24.83 21.96 20.74
N GLY A 53 24.74 22.37 19.48
CA GLY A 53 23.71 23.30 19.05
C GLY A 53 22.37 22.65 19.32
N THR A 54 21.49 23.34 20.05
CA THR A 54 20.08 23.02 20.12
C THR A 54 19.50 23.19 18.73
N ALA A 55 19.59 22.14 17.92
CA ALA A 55 18.83 22.01 16.69
C ALA A 55 17.36 22.08 17.11
N GLY A 56 16.74 23.25 16.95
CA GLY A 56 15.30 23.40 17.11
C GLY A 56 14.66 22.29 16.29
N ALA A 57 13.88 21.44 16.96
CA ALA A 57 13.22 20.32 16.31
C ALA A 57 12.48 20.86 15.09
N ARG A 58 12.95 20.49 13.89
CA ARG A 58 12.29 20.88 12.66
C ARG A 58 10.83 20.43 12.80
N PRO A 59 9.83 21.32 12.63
CA PRO A 59 8.45 20.90 12.73
C PRO A 59 8.23 19.73 11.77
N GLY A 60 7.56 18.70 12.26
CA GLY A 60 7.22 17.53 11.45
C GLY A 60 6.35 17.91 10.26
N PRO A 61 6.15 17.00 9.30
CA PRO A 61 5.27 17.26 8.17
C PRO A 61 3.86 17.57 8.67
N ALA A 62 3.25 18.63 8.11
CA ALA A 62 1.85 18.95 8.38
C ALA A 62 0.92 18.01 7.60
N ALA A 63 -0.28 17.77 8.14
CA ALA A 63 -1.32 17.02 7.45
C ALA A 63 -1.72 17.71 6.13
N PRO A 64 -2.08 16.94 5.09
CA PRO A 64 -2.45 17.50 3.80
C PRO A 64 -3.80 18.22 3.86
N ASP A 65 -3.97 19.21 2.99
CA ASP A 65 -5.25 19.88 2.78
C ASP A 65 -6.31 18.94 2.17
N GLY A 66 -7.58 19.33 2.26
CA GLY A 66 -8.71 18.60 1.66
C GLY A 66 -9.23 17.41 2.49
N LEU A 67 -8.65 17.17 3.66
CA LEU A 67 -9.21 16.26 4.66
C LEU A 67 -10.30 16.95 5.47
N ALA A 68 -11.37 16.22 5.80
CA ALA A 68 -12.43 16.74 6.68
C ALA A 68 -12.01 16.57 8.14
N ARG A 69 -11.94 17.67 8.89
CA ARG A 69 -11.75 17.61 10.35
C ARG A 69 -12.90 16.85 10.98
N GLY A 70 -12.58 15.82 11.75
CA GLY A 70 -13.51 14.98 12.50
C GLY A 70 -13.38 15.20 14.01
N GLU A 71 -13.76 14.14 14.73
CA GLU A 71 -13.74 14.05 16.18
C GLU A 71 -12.33 14.03 16.77
N THR A 72 -12.27 14.38 18.05
CA THR A 72 -11.09 14.24 18.90
C THR A 72 -11.28 13.08 19.86
N GLY A 73 -10.23 12.33 20.17
CA GLY A 73 -10.28 11.29 21.19
C GLY A 73 -8.91 10.98 21.78
N ARG A 74 -8.90 10.42 22.98
CA ARG A 74 -7.68 9.96 23.64
C ARG A 74 -7.32 8.56 23.15
N VAL A 75 -6.06 8.36 22.79
CA VAL A 75 -5.57 7.05 22.34
C VAL A 75 -5.35 6.12 23.52
N SER A 76 -6.09 5.01 23.56
CA SER A 76 -6.11 4.05 24.66
C SER A 76 -5.20 2.84 24.40
N ALA A 77 -5.02 2.43 23.14
CA ALA A 77 -4.16 1.30 22.79
C ALA A 77 -3.56 1.41 21.38
N ILE A 78 -2.41 0.76 21.19
CA ILE A 78 -1.76 0.58 19.89
C ILE A 78 -1.89 -0.89 19.49
N ARG A 79 -2.61 -1.18 18.41
CA ARG A 79 -2.74 -2.56 17.91
C ARG A 79 -1.55 -2.97 17.06
N ASP A 80 -1.14 -2.08 16.17
CA ASP A 80 0.00 -2.26 15.27
C ASP A 80 0.50 -0.88 14.77
N GLY A 81 1.50 -0.87 13.90
CA GLY A 81 2.09 0.36 13.36
C GLY A 81 1.13 1.25 12.56
N GLY A 82 -0.07 0.77 12.21
CA GLY A 82 -1.05 1.54 11.46
C GLY A 82 -2.47 1.46 12.03
N THR A 83 -2.66 0.94 13.24
CA THR A 83 -3.99 0.79 13.85
C THR A 83 -3.94 1.13 15.34
N ILE A 84 -4.80 2.04 15.78
CA ILE A 84 -4.93 2.48 17.17
C ILE A 84 -6.38 2.33 17.65
N ASP A 85 -6.58 2.26 18.96
CA ASP A 85 -7.89 2.36 19.58
C ASP A 85 -7.98 3.65 20.41
N LEU A 86 -9.18 4.25 20.41
CA LEU A 86 -9.53 5.39 21.26
C LEU A 86 -10.27 4.93 22.52
N GLU A 87 -10.37 5.79 23.53
CA GLU A 87 -11.08 5.50 24.79
C GLU A 87 -12.59 5.28 24.61
N ASP A 88 -13.19 5.85 23.56
CA ASP A 88 -14.61 5.68 23.23
C ASP A 88 -14.91 4.32 22.54
N GLY A 89 -13.89 3.49 22.32
CA GLY A 89 -13.99 2.19 21.66
C GLY A 89 -13.79 2.23 20.14
N THR A 90 -13.59 3.41 19.55
CA THR A 90 -13.33 3.55 18.11
C THR A 90 -11.97 2.98 17.75
N THR A 91 -11.94 2.02 16.81
CA THR A 91 -10.70 1.55 16.19
C THR A 91 -10.41 2.39 14.95
N VAL A 92 -9.23 3.03 14.92
CA VAL A 92 -8.78 3.89 13.83
C VAL A 92 -7.69 3.20 13.03
N ARG A 93 -7.88 3.10 11.72
CA ARG A 93 -6.87 2.67 10.74
C ARG A 93 -6.26 3.90 10.09
N LEU A 94 -4.93 4.03 10.18
CA LEU A 94 -4.18 5.10 9.54
C LEU A 94 -4.35 5.02 8.02
N ALA A 95 -5.11 5.96 7.44
CA ALA A 95 -5.42 5.97 6.02
C ALA A 95 -4.18 6.29 5.16
N GLY A 96 -4.17 5.78 3.93
CA GLY A 96 -3.18 6.11 2.91
C GLY A 96 -1.79 5.48 3.06
N ILE A 97 -1.56 4.69 4.13
CA ILE A 97 -0.27 4.05 4.39
C ILE A 97 -0.39 2.54 4.67
N GLN A 98 0.70 1.83 4.38
CA GLN A 98 0.92 0.46 4.80
C GLN A 98 2.16 0.41 5.71
N THR A 99 1.95 0.05 6.96
CA THR A 99 3.02 -0.19 7.94
C THR A 99 3.46 -1.65 7.89
N PRO A 100 4.67 -1.96 8.39
CA PRO A 100 5.07 -3.33 8.69
C PRO A 100 4.00 -4.07 9.53
N GLU A 101 3.56 -5.23 9.05
CA GLU A 101 2.50 -6.01 9.67
C GLU A 101 3.05 -6.91 10.80
N PRO A 102 2.33 -7.05 11.92
CA PRO A 102 2.71 -7.97 12.98
C PRO A 102 2.58 -9.44 12.54
N ALA A 103 3.10 -10.36 13.34
CA ALA A 103 2.93 -11.78 13.10
C ALA A 103 1.44 -12.16 13.17
N ARG A 104 0.98 -13.03 12.26
CA ARG A 104 -0.41 -13.50 12.23
C ARG A 104 -0.48 -14.98 11.87
N GLY A 105 -0.90 -15.80 12.83
CA GLY A 105 -0.93 -17.25 12.67
C GLY A 105 0.48 -17.80 12.42
N ASP A 106 0.66 -18.47 11.28
CA ASP A 106 1.94 -19.00 10.82
C ASP A 106 2.81 -17.98 10.07
N ARG A 107 2.26 -16.81 9.73
CA ARG A 107 2.99 -15.77 9.02
C ARG A 107 3.88 -14.99 10.00
N PRO A 108 5.20 -14.94 9.76
CA PRO A 108 6.09 -14.14 10.59
C PRO A 108 5.76 -12.66 10.47
N ALA A 109 6.10 -11.90 11.51
CA ALA A 109 6.05 -10.45 11.46
C ALA A 109 6.92 -9.93 10.32
N TRP A 110 6.49 -8.84 9.70
CA TRP A 110 7.32 -8.17 8.71
C TRP A 110 8.49 -7.47 9.41
N PRO A 111 9.66 -7.32 8.75
CA PRO A 111 10.77 -6.57 9.32
C PRO A 111 10.33 -5.16 9.74
N LEU A 112 10.74 -4.70 10.91
CA LEU A 112 10.34 -3.42 11.53
C LEU A 112 8.87 -3.30 12.02
N ALA A 113 8.13 -4.41 12.17
CA ALA A 113 6.77 -4.41 12.74
C ALA A 113 6.71 -3.83 14.15
N THR A 114 7.61 -4.26 15.04
CA THR A 114 7.66 -3.77 16.42
C THR A 114 8.08 -2.31 16.46
N GLU A 115 9.07 -1.93 15.68
CA GLU A 115 9.61 -0.57 15.60
C GLU A 115 8.56 0.43 15.12
N ALA A 116 7.73 0.06 14.12
CA ALA A 116 6.62 0.87 13.68
C ALA A 116 5.57 1.05 14.79
N ALA A 117 5.16 -0.03 15.47
CA ALA A 117 4.21 0.05 16.59
C ALA A 117 4.76 0.87 17.78
N THR A 118 6.04 0.72 18.10
CA THR A 118 6.72 1.51 19.15
C THR A 118 6.75 2.99 18.80
N ALA A 119 7.05 3.36 17.55
CA ALA A 119 7.05 4.75 17.11
C ALA A 119 5.65 5.40 17.25
N VAL A 120 4.60 4.68 16.86
CA VAL A 120 3.21 5.15 17.07
C VAL A 120 2.88 5.26 18.55
N GLY A 121 3.25 4.27 19.37
CA GLY A 121 3.00 4.30 20.82
C GLY A 121 3.69 5.45 21.53
N HIS A 122 4.95 5.73 21.20
CA HIS A 122 5.68 6.87 21.76
C HIS A 122 5.04 8.21 21.41
N ALA A 123 4.45 8.32 20.21
CA ALA A 123 3.84 9.57 19.76
C ALA A 123 2.41 9.74 20.28
N LEU A 124 1.62 8.67 20.32
CA LEU A 124 0.16 8.78 20.44
C LEU A 124 -0.41 8.23 21.74
N LEU A 125 0.16 7.20 22.35
CA LEU A 125 -0.47 6.52 23.49
C LEU A 125 -0.70 7.49 24.66
N GLY A 126 -1.93 7.53 25.17
CA GLY A 126 -2.35 8.42 26.27
C GLY A 126 -2.55 9.89 25.87
N ASN A 127 -2.25 10.27 24.63
CA ASN A 127 -2.45 11.63 24.14
C ASN A 127 -3.81 11.78 23.45
N ASP A 128 -4.31 13.02 23.43
CA ASP A 128 -5.46 13.40 22.62
C ASP A 128 -5.03 13.62 21.16
N VAL A 129 -5.87 13.16 20.24
CA VAL A 129 -5.67 13.28 18.81
C VAL A 129 -6.94 13.75 18.12
N THR A 130 -6.79 14.50 17.03
CA THR A 130 -7.86 14.81 16.09
C THR A 130 -7.79 13.84 14.90
N LEU A 131 -8.94 13.29 14.51
CA LEU A 131 -9.10 12.51 13.29
C LEU A 131 -9.43 13.42 12.10
N TRP A 132 -8.72 13.24 10.99
CA TRP A 132 -8.93 13.96 9.74
C TRP A 132 -9.26 12.96 8.64
N HIS A 133 -10.50 12.95 8.18
CA HIS A 133 -11.00 11.90 7.29
C HIS A 133 -10.77 12.23 5.82
N PRO A 134 -10.40 11.22 5.02
CA PRO A 134 -10.54 11.31 3.57
C PRO A 134 -12.03 11.14 3.19
N GLU A 135 -12.31 10.93 1.90
CA GLU A 135 -13.67 10.81 1.40
C GLU A 135 -14.40 9.58 1.99
N ASP A 136 -13.74 8.42 2.01
CA ASP A 136 -14.23 7.24 2.73
C ASP A 136 -13.79 7.30 4.20
N ARG A 137 -14.76 7.30 5.12
CA ARG A 137 -14.50 7.42 6.56
C ARG A 137 -14.36 6.09 7.27
N GLU A 138 -14.79 4.99 6.67
CA GLU A 138 -14.80 3.68 7.31
C GLU A 138 -14.39 2.60 6.31
N ASP A 139 -13.75 1.55 6.80
CA ASP A 139 -13.51 0.35 6.02
C ASP A 139 -14.60 -0.72 6.22
N ARG A 140 -14.53 -1.79 5.43
CA ARG A 140 -15.51 -2.91 5.49
C ARG A 140 -15.58 -3.64 6.84
N TRP A 141 -14.64 -3.39 7.75
CA TRP A 141 -14.61 -3.99 9.08
C TRP A 141 -15.13 -3.01 10.15
N GLY A 142 -15.64 -1.84 9.75
CA GLY A 142 -16.14 -0.81 10.65
C GLY A 142 -15.06 -0.03 11.37
N ARG A 143 -13.79 -0.06 10.88
CA ARG A 143 -12.73 0.78 11.44
C ARG A 143 -12.79 2.16 10.79
N SER A 144 -12.60 3.18 11.60
CA SER A 144 -12.50 4.57 11.13
C SER A 144 -11.21 4.76 10.34
N LEU A 145 -11.33 5.28 9.11
CA LEU A 145 -10.22 5.65 8.24
C LEU A 145 -9.90 7.13 8.45
N ALA A 146 -8.71 7.42 8.98
CA ALA A 146 -8.33 8.79 9.29
C ALA A 146 -6.83 9.04 9.18
N HIS A 147 -6.50 10.31 8.92
CA HIS A 147 -5.22 10.93 9.24
C HIS A 147 -5.24 11.36 10.69
N VAL A 148 -4.24 10.95 11.47
CA VAL A 148 -4.22 11.20 12.92
C VAL A 148 -3.24 12.33 13.20
N VAL A 149 -3.75 13.38 13.84
CA VAL A 149 -2.96 14.57 14.20
C VAL A 149 -3.06 14.79 15.70
N ARG A 150 -1.93 14.81 16.39
CA ARG A 150 -1.87 15.14 17.83
C ARG A 150 -2.07 16.64 18.05
N ASP A 151 -2.46 17.03 19.26
CA ASP A 151 -2.76 18.43 19.61
C ASP A 151 -1.61 19.43 19.36
N ASP A 152 -0.36 18.96 19.40
CA ASP A 152 0.82 19.78 19.08
C ASP A 152 1.11 19.90 17.57
N GLY A 153 0.22 19.37 16.73
CA GLY A 153 0.31 19.41 15.26
C GLY A 153 1.09 18.25 14.64
N LEU A 154 1.57 17.27 15.43
CA LEU A 154 2.25 16.11 14.87
C LEU A 154 1.28 15.26 14.04
N TRP A 155 1.53 15.18 12.73
CA TRP A 155 0.81 14.28 11.82
C TRP A 155 1.49 12.90 11.76
N MET A 156 0.76 11.86 12.19
CA MET A 156 1.34 10.52 12.39
C MET A 156 1.77 9.86 11.07
N GLN A 157 0.92 9.88 10.03
CA GLN A 157 1.28 9.27 8.75
C GLN A 157 2.50 9.93 8.11
N GLY A 158 2.57 11.26 8.14
CA GLY A 158 3.73 11.98 7.63
C GLY A 158 5.00 11.62 8.38
N THR A 159 4.91 11.50 9.71
CA THR A 159 6.02 11.07 10.56
C THR A 159 6.49 9.66 10.21
N LEU A 160 5.57 8.70 10.04
CA LEU A 160 5.91 7.33 9.66
C LEU A 160 6.54 7.25 8.27
N LEU A 161 6.04 8.01 7.30
CA LEU A 161 6.59 8.05 5.95
C LEU A 161 7.98 8.68 5.93
N MET A 162 8.16 9.82 6.58
CA MET A 162 9.44 10.54 6.64
C MET A 162 10.54 9.74 7.36
N THR A 163 10.18 8.98 8.39
CA THR A 163 11.12 8.13 9.14
C THR A 163 11.33 6.75 8.49
N GLY A 164 10.60 6.44 7.41
CA GLY A 164 10.69 5.16 6.72
C GLY A 164 10.11 4.00 7.51
N LEU A 165 9.01 4.20 8.25
CA LEU A 165 8.27 3.16 8.97
C LEU A 165 6.92 2.81 8.30
N ALA A 166 6.66 3.36 7.11
CA ALA A 166 5.50 3.03 6.30
C ALA A 166 5.80 3.20 4.80
N ARG A 167 5.00 2.53 3.96
CA ARG A 167 4.87 2.78 2.51
C ARG A 167 3.57 3.52 2.23
N VAL A 168 3.52 4.29 1.15
CA VAL A 168 2.25 4.85 0.66
C VAL A 168 1.42 3.72 0.05
N TYR A 169 0.18 3.58 0.50
CA TYR A 169 -0.78 2.63 -0.05
C TYR A 169 -2.20 3.18 0.10
N THR A 170 -2.72 3.73 -0.99
CA THR A 170 -4.00 4.44 -1.07
C THR A 170 -5.04 3.64 -1.85
N GLN A 171 -6.31 3.98 -1.64
CA GLN A 171 -7.44 3.55 -2.47
C GLN A 171 -8.07 4.80 -3.11
N PRO A 172 -8.90 4.67 -4.16
CA PRO A 172 -9.42 5.82 -4.91
C PRO A 172 -10.04 6.93 -4.04
N ARG A 173 -10.77 6.55 -2.97
CA ARG A 173 -11.45 7.49 -2.05
C ARG A 173 -10.69 7.75 -0.74
N THR A 174 -9.45 7.25 -0.66
CA THR A 174 -8.52 7.49 0.46
C THR A 174 -7.18 8.06 -0.01
N ALA A 175 -7.14 8.59 -1.23
CA ALA A 175 -5.95 9.14 -1.87
C ALA A 175 -5.70 10.63 -1.56
N THR A 176 -6.57 11.29 -0.78
CA THR A 176 -6.38 12.69 -0.36
C THR A 176 -4.99 12.86 0.29
N GLY A 177 -4.18 13.76 -0.27
CA GLY A 177 -2.82 14.01 0.20
C GLY A 177 -1.75 13.02 -0.28
N ALA A 178 -2.07 12.09 -1.19
CA ALA A 178 -1.11 11.09 -1.68
C ALA A 178 0.16 11.69 -2.30
N ARG A 179 0.07 12.83 -2.99
CA ARG A 179 1.26 13.50 -3.53
C ARG A 179 2.27 13.86 -2.43
N LEU A 180 1.81 14.52 -1.37
CA LEU A 180 2.66 14.84 -0.20
C LEU A 180 3.22 13.57 0.45
N MET A 181 2.39 12.54 0.61
CA MET A 181 2.84 11.26 1.17
C MET A 181 3.93 10.59 0.31
N LEU A 182 3.80 10.62 -1.01
CA LEU A 182 4.78 10.07 -1.95
C LEU A 182 6.10 10.84 -1.92
N ASP A 183 6.06 12.16 -1.74
CA ASP A 183 7.26 12.98 -1.60
C ASP A 183 8.03 12.69 -0.29
N LEU A 184 7.30 12.49 0.82
CA LEU A 184 7.88 12.04 2.10
C LEU A 184 8.49 10.63 1.96
N GLU A 185 7.78 9.71 1.34
CA GLU A 185 8.25 8.35 1.07
C GLU A 185 9.51 8.36 0.18
N ARG A 186 9.53 9.20 -0.87
CA ARG A 186 10.68 9.35 -1.76
C ARG A 186 11.92 9.81 -0.99
N THR A 187 11.75 10.76 -0.09
CA THR A 187 12.84 11.26 0.78
C THR A 187 13.38 10.17 1.69
N ALA A 188 12.50 9.42 2.36
CA ALA A 188 12.90 8.31 3.22
C ALA A 188 13.58 7.17 2.43
N ARG A 189 13.10 6.89 1.21
CA ARG A 189 13.69 5.89 0.31
C ARG A 189 15.08 6.30 -0.16
N ALA A 190 15.27 7.55 -0.56
CA ALA A 190 16.58 8.09 -0.96
C ALA A 190 17.59 8.05 0.20
N ALA A 191 17.14 8.38 1.42
CA ALA A 191 17.96 8.31 2.62
C ALA A 191 18.22 6.88 3.14
N ARG A 192 17.56 5.86 2.55
CA ARG A 192 17.53 4.48 3.06
C ARG A 192 17.16 4.45 4.55
N SER A 193 16.09 5.16 4.92
CA SER A 193 15.58 5.19 6.30
C SER A 193 14.67 3.98 6.58
N GLY A 194 14.75 3.45 7.80
CA GLY A 194 13.86 2.38 8.28
C GLY A 194 13.72 1.20 7.31
N ILE A 195 12.48 0.93 6.89
CA ILE A 195 12.10 -0.17 6.00
C ILE A 195 12.88 -0.16 4.68
N TRP A 196 13.35 1.00 4.20
CA TRP A 196 14.07 1.13 2.93
C TRP A 196 15.49 0.55 2.97
N ARG A 197 15.98 0.13 4.15
CA ARG A 197 17.24 -0.64 4.30
C ARG A 197 17.04 -2.13 4.06
N GLU A 198 15.81 -2.61 4.23
CA GLU A 198 15.49 -4.01 4.16
C GLU A 198 15.20 -4.45 2.73
N ARG A 199 15.81 -5.56 2.32
CA ARG A 199 15.54 -6.17 1.00
C ARG A 199 14.06 -6.52 0.81
N PHE A 200 13.35 -6.78 1.92
CA PHE A 200 11.92 -7.09 1.95
C PHE A 200 11.07 -5.99 1.28
N TYR A 201 11.40 -4.71 1.51
CA TYR A 201 10.61 -3.56 1.05
C TYR A 201 11.16 -2.86 -0.20
N ARG A 202 12.26 -3.37 -0.80
CA ARG A 202 12.86 -2.76 -1.99
C ARG A 202 11.83 -2.59 -3.12
N VAL A 203 12.00 -1.56 -3.94
CA VAL A 203 11.26 -1.43 -5.19
C VAL A 203 11.63 -2.61 -6.10
N ARG A 204 10.62 -3.29 -6.65
CA ARG A 204 10.80 -4.49 -7.47
C ARG A 204 11.09 -4.14 -8.91
N ASN A 205 12.00 -4.88 -9.51
CA ASN A 205 12.11 -4.94 -10.97
C ASN A 205 10.93 -5.80 -11.50
N PRO A 206 10.26 -5.39 -12.59
CA PRO A 206 9.18 -6.16 -13.22
C PRO A 206 9.47 -7.65 -13.41
N ALA A 207 10.71 -8.00 -13.79
CA ALA A 207 11.13 -9.39 -14.03
C ALA A 207 11.18 -10.28 -12.77
N GLU A 208 11.19 -9.70 -11.56
CA GLU A 208 11.30 -10.45 -10.30
C GLU A 208 9.93 -10.77 -9.66
N THR A 209 8.83 -10.25 -10.22
CA THR A 209 7.51 -10.19 -9.55
C THR A 209 6.80 -11.53 -9.37
N TRP A 210 7.21 -12.59 -10.06
CA TRP A 210 6.72 -13.95 -9.82
C TRP A 210 6.97 -14.42 -8.38
N GLY A 211 8.04 -13.94 -7.73
CA GLY A 211 8.34 -14.27 -6.33
C GLY A 211 7.51 -13.48 -5.31
N ASP A 212 6.73 -12.49 -5.75
CA ASP A 212 5.98 -11.57 -4.90
C ASP A 212 4.45 -11.67 -5.10
N LEU A 213 3.95 -12.76 -5.70
CA LEU A 213 2.51 -13.00 -5.81
C LEU A 213 1.81 -12.96 -4.44
N ASP A 214 0.56 -12.53 -4.43
CA ASP A 214 -0.27 -12.39 -3.24
C ASP A 214 0.31 -11.41 -2.19
N SER A 215 0.90 -10.32 -2.68
CA SER A 215 1.46 -9.28 -1.80
C SER A 215 1.38 -7.87 -2.42
N VAL A 216 1.46 -6.86 -1.56
CA VAL A 216 1.54 -5.45 -1.99
C VAL A 216 2.99 -5.11 -2.31
N GLN A 217 3.24 -4.70 -3.55
CA GLN A 217 4.56 -4.31 -4.03
C GLN A 217 4.56 -2.94 -4.68
N VAL A 218 5.75 -2.35 -4.72
CA VAL A 218 6.08 -1.18 -5.54
C VAL A 218 6.98 -1.69 -6.65
N VAL A 219 6.53 -1.57 -7.90
CA VAL A 219 7.23 -2.08 -9.09
C VAL A 219 7.64 -0.88 -9.94
N GLU A 220 8.90 -0.86 -10.36
CA GLU A 220 9.46 0.21 -11.17
C GLU A 220 10.20 -0.34 -12.37
N GLY A 221 9.91 0.21 -13.56
CA GLY A 221 10.58 -0.19 -14.78
C GLY A 221 10.27 0.75 -15.93
N ARG A 222 10.89 0.48 -17.08
CA ARG A 222 10.55 1.14 -18.34
C ARG A 222 9.43 0.35 -19.00
N VAL A 223 8.35 1.03 -19.39
CA VAL A 223 7.26 0.42 -20.14
C VAL A 223 7.78 0.05 -21.52
N VAL A 224 7.67 -1.23 -21.88
CA VAL A 224 8.08 -1.76 -23.19
C VAL A 224 7.00 -1.49 -24.23
N ASP A 225 5.74 -1.67 -23.85
CA ASP A 225 4.58 -1.47 -24.71
C ASP A 225 3.39 -1.00 -23.87
N ALA A 226 2.67 0.00 -24.37
CA ALA A 226 1.42 0.47 -23.79
C ALA A 226 0.29 0.32 -24.81
N ALA A 227 -0.73 -0.47 -24.48
CA ALA A 227 -1.80 -0.82 -25.41
C ALA A 227 -3.18 -0.67 -24.77
N VAL A 228 -4.19 -0.30 -25.57
CA VAL A 228 -5.59 -0.27 -25.16
C VAL A 228 -6.38 -1.32 -25.92
N VAL A 229 -6.91 -2.33 -25.21
CA VAL A 229 -7.71 -3.41 -25.78
C VAL A 229 -9.09 -3.40 -25.13
N ARG A 230 -10.14 -3.24 -25.94
CA ARG A 230 -11.54 -3.15 -25.45
C ARG A 230 -11.70 -2.09 -24.34
N GLY A 231 -11.01 -0.96 -24.47
CA GLY A 231 -11.02 0.14 -23.52
C GLY A 231 -10.14 -0.05 -22.27
N THR A 232 -9.57 -1.23 -22.06
CA THR A 232 -8.64 -1.52 -20.95
C THR A 232 -7.22 -1.18 -21.38
N ALA A 233 -6.51 -0.37 -20.60
CA ALA A 233 -5.10 -0.07 -20.83
C ALA A 233 -4.20 -1.11 -20.15
N TYR A 234 -3.12 -1.47 -20.83
CA TYR A 234 -2.08 -2.39 -20.36
C TYR A 234 -0.72 -1.71 -20.54
N LEU A 235 0.09 -1.69 -19.49
CA LEU A 235 1.51 -1.30 -19.55
C LEU A 235 2.36 -2.55 -19.36
N ASN A 236 2.96 -3.03 -20.43
CA ASN A 236 3.74 -4.26 -20.48
C ASN A 236 5.22 -3.96 -20.25
N PHE A 237 5.91 -4.80 -19.49
CA PHE A 237 7.32 -4.61 -19.12
C PHE A 237 8.26 -5.66 -19.73
N GLY A 238 7.76 -6.46 -20.68
CA GLY A 238 8.53 -7.42 -21.43
C GLY A 238 7.83 -7.83 -22.73
N PRO A 239 8.51 -8.58 -23.61
CA PRO A 239 8.00 -8.95 -24.92
C PRO A 239 6.85 -9.96 -24.88
N ASP A 240 6.73 -10.76 -23.80
CA ASP A 240 5.67 -11.75 -23.64
C ASP A 240 4.75 -11.35 -22.49
N TRP A 241 3.73 -10.56 -22.80
CA TRP A 241 2.72 -10.13 -21.84
C TRP A 241 2.01 -11.28 -21.12
N ARG A 242 2.10 -12.55 -21.58
CA ARG A 242 1.52 -13.71 -20.90
C ARG A 242 2.37 -14.22 -19.73
N ARG A 243 3.61 -13.75 -19.62
CA ARG A 243 4.59 -14.21 -18.63
C ARG A 243 5.23 -13.06 -17.88
N ASP A 244 5.35 -11.92 -18.54
CA ASP A 244 5.97 -10.71 -18.01
C ASP A 244 4.99 -9.89 -17.18
N PHE A 245 5.55 -9.01 -16.35
CA PHE A 245 4.77 -8.15 -15.49
C PHE A 245 3.98 -7.11 -16.29
N THR A 246 2.75 -6.84 -15.83
CA THR A 246 1.84 -5.88 -16.47
C THR A 246 1.11 -5.00 -15.45
N PHE A 247 1.05 -3.69 -15.69
CA PHE A 247 0.02 -2.85 -15.07
C PHE A 247 -1.24 -2.83 -15.93
N ARG A 248 -2.42 -2.96 -15.30
CA ARG A 248 -3.71 -2.90 -15.99
C ARG A 248 -4.58 -1.78 -15.42
N ALA A 249 -5.18 -0.98 -16.28
CA ALA A 249 -6.23 -0.03 -15.90
C ALA A 249 -7.51 -0.33 -16.70
N ARG A 250 -8.58 -0.66 -15.97
CA ARG A 250 -9.91 -0.93 -16.57
C ARG A 250 -10.50 0.34 -17.21
N PRO A 251 -11.52 0.23 -18.09
CA PRO A 251 -12.01 1.37 -18.85
C PRO A 251 -12.44 2.57 -18.01
N ASP A 252 -13.10 2.32 -16.88
CA ASP A 252 -13.50 3.32 -15.88
C ASP A 252 -12.28 3.99 -15.23
N VAL A 253 -11.29 3.20 -14.79
CA VAL A 253 -10.05 3.72 -14.21
C VAL A 253 -9.24 4.52 -15.23
N ARG A 254 -9.13 4.03 -16.47
CA ARG A 254 -8.42 4.73 -17.56
C ARG A 254 -9.01 6.13 -17.79
N GLN A 255 -10.32 6.30 -17.68
CA GLN A 255 -10.95 7.62 -17.78
C GLN A 255 -10.56 8.54 -16.62
N VAL A 256 -10.40 7.99 -15.40
CA VAL A 256 -9.89 8.76 -14.25
C VAL A 256 -8.45 9.24 -14.50
N PHE A 257 -7.58 8.37 -15.04
CA PHE A 257 -6.23 8.76 -15.46
C PHE A 257 -6.23 9.87 -16.52
N ALA A 258 -7.08 9.74 -17.56
CA ALA A 258 -7.18 10.74 -18.61
C ALA A 258 -7.65 12.11 -18.08
N ARG A 259 -8.60 12.13 -17.14
CA ARG A 259 -9.05 13.37 -16.46
C ARG A 259 -7.95 14.00 -15.61
N ALA A 260 -7.03 13.19 -15.08
CA ALA A 260 -5.83 13.65 -14.39
C ALA A 260 -4.69 14.05 -15.35
N GLY A 261 -4.93 14.07 -16.67
CA GLY A 261 -3.93 14.45 -17.68
C GLY A 261 -2.90 13.37 -17.98
N ILE A 262 -3.16 12.11 -17.60
CA ILE A 262 -2.26 10.98 -17.84
C ILE A 262 -2.92 10.08 -18.89
N ASP A 263 -2.44 10.13 -20.14
CA ASP A 263 -2.78 9.09 -21.12
C ASP A 263 -1.87 7.88 -20.92
N LEU A 264 -2.44 6.78 -20.44
CA LEU A 264 -1.71 5.54 -20.23
C LEU A 264 -1.18 4.93 -21.54
N ALA A 265 -1.82 5.21 -22.69
CA ALA A 265 -1.36 4.70 -23.99
C ALA A 265 -0.04 5.36 -24.44
N ASP A 266 0.26 6.56 -23.97
CA ASP A 266 1.45 7.34 -24.34
C ASP A 266 2.65 7.06 -23.42
N LEU A 267 2.54 6.06 -22.54
CA LEU A 267 3.60 5.72 -21.59
C LEU A 267 4.63 4.74 -22.15
N THR A 268 4.50 4.29 -23.41
CA THR A 268 5.53 3.48 -24.07
C THR A 268 6.89 4.16 -23.98
N GLY A 269 7.91 3.40 -23.55
CA GLY A 269 9.25 3.92 -23.36
C GLY A 269 9.43 4.78 -22.11
N ARG A 270 8.39 5.17 -21.38
CA ARG A 270 8.53 5.96 -20.13
C ARG A 270 8.94 5.06 -18.98
N ARG A 271 9.72 5.60 -18.05
CA ARG A 271 10.00 4.95 -16.77
C ARG A 271 8.89 5.28 -15.78
N VAL A 272 8.30 4.27 -15.17
CA VAL A 272 7.18 4.43 -14.24
C VAL A 272 7.42 3.62 -12.97
N ARG A 273 6.84 4.09 -11.86
CA ARG A 273 6.76 3.37 -10.59
C ARG A 273 5.29 3.24 -10.19
N GLY A 274 4.78 2.02 -10.19
CA GLY A 274 3.42 1.74 -9.74
C GLY A 274 3.40 0.91 -8.46
N ARG A 275 2.27 0.93 -7.77
CA ARG A 275 2.08 0.23 -6.49
C ARG A 275 0.74 -0.49 -6.46
N GLY A 276 0.72 -1.68 -5.87
CA GLY A 276 -0.50 -2.46 -5.76
C GLY A 276 -0.29 -3.92 -5.39
N TRP A 277 -1.40 -4.65 -5.32
CA TRP A 277 -1.41 -6.08 -5.08
C TRP A 277 -1.01 -6.86 -6.32
N VAL A 278 0.02 -7.71 -6.22
CA VAL A 278 0.48 -8.55 -7.33
C VAL A 278 -0.32 -9.84 -7.37
N PHE A 279 -0.97 -10.14 -8.49
CA PHE A 279 -1.72 -11.38 -8.72
C PHE A 279 -1.38 -12.02 -10.07
N PRO A 280 -1.56 -13.34 -10.25
CA PRO A 280 -1.25 -14.01 -11.51
C PRO A 280 -2.46 -13.97 -12.47
N LEU A 281 -2.33 -13.25 -13.59
CA LEU A 281 -3.29 -13.28 -14.69
C LEU A 281 -2.55 -13.09 -16.03
N ASN A 282 -2.21 -14.22 -16.68
CA ASN A 282 -1.31 -14.22 -17.83
C ASN A 282 -0.01 -13.47 -17.51
N GLY A 283 0.68 -13.84 -16.44
CA GLY A 283 1.81 -13.09 -15.90
C GLY A 283 1.48 -12.40 -14.58
N PRO A 284 2.47 -11.89 -13.84
CA PRO A 284 2.24 -11.11 -12.63
C PRO A 284 1.63 -9.75 -13.01
N MET A 285 0.58 -9.35 -12.31
CA MET A 285 -0.19 -8.17 -12.67
C MET A 285 -0.49 -7.32 -11.45
N ILE A 286 -0.49 -6.00 -11.64
CA ILE A 286 -1.10 -5.04 -10.71
C ILE A 286 -2.22 -4.30 -11.44
N ASP A 287 -3.40 -4.27 -10.82
CA ASP A 287 -4.49 -3.38 -11.25
C ASP A 287 -4.22 -1.98 -10.70
N LEU A 288 -4.07 -1.01 -11.60
CA LEU A 288 -4.16 0.41 -11.28
C LEU A 288 -5.62 0.74 -10.99
N THR A 289 -5.83 1.53 -9.94
CA THR A 289 -7.18 1.89 -9.46
C THR A 289 -7.43 3.39 -9.44
N HIS A 290 -6.38 4.20 -9.40
CA HIS A 290 -6.43 5.66 -9.35
C HIS A 290 -5.05 6.25 -9.76
N PRO A 291 -4.97 7.51 -10.20
CA PRO A 291 -3.74 8.14 -10.71
C PRO A 291 -2.55 8.09 -9.75
N GLU A 292 -2.78 8.30 -8.46
CA GLU A 292 -1.75 8.36 -7.41
C GLU A 292 -1.08 6.99 -7.17
N GLY A 293 -1.67 5.91 -7.70
CA GLY A 293 -1.08 4.58 -7.74
C GLY A 293 0.07 4.43 -8.76
N LEU A 294 0.30 5.41 -9.64
CA LEU A 294 1.35 5.38 -10.68
C LEU A 294 2.11 6.71 -10.72
N GLU A 295 3.43 6.66 -10.48
CA GLU A 295 4.34 7.78 -10.74
C GLU A 295 4.98 7.60 -12.11
N VAL A 296 4.88 8.61 -12.99
CA VAL A 296 5.73 8.73 -14.18
C VAL A 296 7.02 9.41 -13.75
N LEU A 297 8.15 8.73 -13.90
CA LEU A 297 9.44 9.22 -13.42
C LEU A 297 10.11 10.09 -14.48
N GLU A 298 10.70 11.20 -14.04
CA GLU A 298 11.59 12.02 -14.87
C GLU A 298 12.90 11.25 -15.11
N GLU A 299 13.48 11.43 -16.29
CA GLU A 299 14.78 10.84 -16.68
C GLU A 299 15.95 11.68 -16.21
#